data_AF-A0A2Z5JQU4-F1
#
_entry.id   AF-A0A2Z5JQU4-F1
#
_cell.length_a   1.000
_cell.length_b   1.000
_cell.length_c   1.000
_cell.angle_alpha   90.00
_cell.angle_beta   90.00
_cell.angle_gamma   90.00
#
_symmetry.space_group_name_H-M   'P 1'
#
loop_
_entity.id
_entity.type
_entity.pdbx_description
1 polymer ?
#
loop_
_entity_poly.entity_id
_entity_poly.type
_entity_poly.pdbx_seq_one_letter_code
_entity_poly.pdbx_strand_id
1 'polypeptide(L)'
;MHDAPDILEDAPATDDRDPAQILTAMVGHVLDLAATWTAWDGRPVPADDRIYTPHKAIRRVADHMVDHLAEMEARLVGEDTQPDHWHASATTTEADLAPFTEADLDEARSRLTRLARIWANRLDALTPGQLDKSPGTGWTFRQLAFHMGESAYYADSVGDLAADGASASRPDRTPKP
;
A
#
# COMPACT_ATOMS: atom_id res chain seq x y z
N MET A 1 9.66 -36.66 -10.85
CA MET A 1 10.26 -35.33 -11.01
C MET A 1 9.14 -34.47 -11.58
N HIS A 2 8.36 -33.84 -10.69
CA HIS A 2 7.25 -32.97 -11.08
C HIS A 2 7.88 -31.61 -11.41
N ASP A 3 7.76 -31.15 -12.64
CA ASP A 3 7.98 -29.76 -13.00
C ASP A 3 6.97 -28.92 -12.22
N ALA A 4 7.46 -28.06 -11.34
CA ALA A 4 6.66 -26.97 -10.80
C ALA A 4 6.35 -26.02 -11.97
N PRO A 5 5.11 -25.52 -12.12
CA PRO A 5 4.81 -24.54 -13.15
C PRO A 5 5.69 -23.30 -12.96
N ASP A 6 6.12 -22.72 -14.07
CA ASP A 6 7.00 -21.56 -14.13
C ASP A 6 6.26 -20.33 -13.56
N ILE A 7 6.37 -20.09 -12.25
CA ILE A 7 5.79 -18.95 -11.52
C ILE A 7 6.49 -17.61 -11.91
N LEU A 8 7.44 -17.63 -12.85
CA LEU A 8 8.28 -16.48 -13.19
C LEU A 8 7.73 -15.59 -14.33
N GLU A 9 6.69 -16.00 -15.08
CA GLU A 9 6.21 -15.20 -16.22
C GLU A 9 5.56 -13.86 -15.82
N ASP A 10 5.11 -13.70 -14.57
CA ASP A 10 4.50 -12.46 -14.01
C ASP A 10 5.35 -11.80 -12.91
N ALA A 11 6.67 -12.06 -12.88
CA ALA A 11 7.51 -11.47 -11.84
C ALA A 11 7.65 -9.94 -12.01
N PRO A 12 7.56 -9.15 -10.92
CA PRO A 12 7.74 -7.70 -10.97
C PRO A 12 9.04 -7.33 -11.68
N ALA A 13 8.95 -6.43 -12.64
CA ALA A 13 10.13 -5.86 -13.28
C ALA A 13 10.94 -5.09 -12.24
N THR A 14 12.25 -5.31 -12.21
CA THR A 14 13.17 -4.63 -11.29
C THR A 14 14.20 -3.80 -12.06
N ASP A 15 14.76 -2.80 -11.41
CA ASP A 15 15.83 -1.96 -11.92
C ASP A 15 16.86 -1.63 -10.81
N ASP A 16 17.79 -0.72 -11.10
CA ASP A 16 18.89 -0.34 -10.21
C ASP A 16 18.47 0.58 -9.04
N ARG A 17 17.19 0.95 -8.93
CA ARG A 17 16.70 1.71 -7.77
C ARG A 17 16.92 0.92 -6.48
N ASP A 18 17.19 1.68 -5.43
CA ASP A 18 17.33 1.16 -4.08
C ASP A 18 15.98 0.62 -3.58
N PRO A 19 15.87 -0.69 -3.27
CA PRO A 19 14.65 -1.30 -2.75
C PRO A 19 14.09 -0.61 -1.51
N ALA A 20 14.93 -0.16 -0.58
CA ALA A 20 14.46 0.54 0.62
C ALA A 20 13.85 1.91 0.29
N GLN A 21 14.40 2.60 -0.71
CA GLN A 21 13.85 3.87 -1.18
C GLN A 21 12.51 3.70 -1.88
N ILE A 22 12.28 2.58 -2.58
CA ILE A 22 10.98 2.29 -3.21
C ILE A 22 9.87 2.25 -2.16
N LEU A 23 10.05 1.51 -1.06
CA LEU A 23 9.01 1.41 -0.03
C LEU A 23 8.82 2.71 0.74
N THR A 24 9.91 3.41 1.09
CA THR A 24 9.80 4.66 1.83
C THR A 24 9.20 5.78 0.99
N ALA A 25 9.48 5.83 -0.31
CA ALA A 25 8.84 6.75 -1.24
C ALA A 25 7.35 6.42 -1.44
N MET A 26 7.00 5.13 -1.59
CA MET A 26 5.60 4.69 -1.69
C MET A 26 4.80 5.11 -0.45
N VAL A 27 5.32 4.88 0.75
CA VAL A 27 4.62 5.31 1.99
C VAL A 27 4.53 6.83 2.10
N GLY A 28 5.57 7.56 1.67
CA GLY A 28 5.52 9.02 1.60
C GLY A 28 4.36 9.50 0.72
N HIS A 29 4.27 8.97 -0.50
CA HIS A 29 3.20 9.28 -1.45
C HIS A 29 1.80 8.95 -0.89
N VAL A 30 1.63 7.77 -0.29
CA VAL A 30 0.37 7.38 0.36
C VAL A 30 -0.03 8.38 1.45
N LEU A 31 0.91 8.80 2.29
CA LEU A 31 0.64 9.74 3.38
C LEU A 31 0.39 11.18 2.89
N ASP A 32 0.97 11.57 1.76
CA ASP A 32 0.70 12.85 1.12
C ASP A 32 -0.72 12.90 0.57
N LEU A 33 -1.19 11.85 -0.11
CA LEU A 33 -2.59 11.72 -0.51
C LEU A 33 -3.52 11.66 0.71
N ALA A 34 -3.18 10.84 1.71
CA ALA A 34 -3.99 10.69 2.92
C ALA A 34 -4.19 12.00 3.69
N ALA A 35 -3.25 12.94 3.59
CA ALA A 35 -3.37 14.28 4.17
C ALA A 35 -4.58 15.06 3.64
N THR A 36 -5.09 14.69 2.47
CA THR A 36 -6.25 15.33 1.84
C THR A 36 -7.57 14.65 2.20
N TRP A 37 -7.51 13.42 2.72
CA TRP A 37 -8.69 12.57 2.93
C TRP A 37 -9.53 12.95 4.13
N THR A 38 -9.08 13.87 4.98
CA THR A 38 -9.91 14.42 6.06
C THR A 38 -11.09 15.25 5.54
N ALA A 39 -11.07 15.60 4.25
CA ALA A 39 -12.17 16.21 3.52
C ALA A 39 -13.12 15.20 2.84
N TRP A 40 -12.92 13.89 3.01
CA TRP A 40 -13.72 12.87 2.34
C TRP A 40 -15.22 12.99 2.65
N ASP A 41 -16.06 12.95 1.61
CA ASP A 41 -17.52 13.17 1.71
C ASP A 41 -18.31 11.93 2.15
N GLY A 42 -17.61 10.84 2.46
CA GLY A 42 -18.19 9.55 2.85
C GLY A 42 -18.63 8.67 1.67
N ARG A 43 -18.42 9.07 0.42
CA ARG A 43 -18.76 8.26 -0.76
C ARG A 43 -17.57 7.37 -1.17
N PRO A 44 -17.73 6.04 -1.19
CA PRO A 44 -16.68 5.15 -1.70
C PRO A 44 -16.36 5.43 -3.17
N VAL A 45 -15.08 5.31 -3.53
CA VAL A 45 -14.58 5.51 -4.88
C VAL A 45 -14.48 4.15 -5.60
N PRO A 46 -15.19 3.93 -6.71
CA PRO A 46 -15.02 2.72 -7.51
C PRO A 46 -13.66 2.74 -8.25
N ALA A 47 -12.93 1.64 -8.20
CA ALA A 47 -11.73 1.41 -9.02
C ALA A 47 -11.68 -0.07 -9.42
N ASP A 48 -11.61 -0.33 -10.73
CA ASP A 48 -11.78 -1.66 -11.33
C ASP A 48 -13.06 -2.38 -10.83
N ASP A 49 -12.92 -3.57 -10.28
CA ASP A 49 -13.99 -4.40 -9.71
C ASP A 49 -14.22 -4.14 -8.20
N ARG A 50 -13.60 -3.09 -7.64
CA ARG A 50 -13.56 -2.80 -6.21
C ARG A 50 -14.05 -1.40 -5.89
N ILE A 51 -14.31 -1.20 -4.60
CA ILE A 51 -14.51 0.12 -4.00
C ILE A 51 -13.41 0.41 -2.99
N TYR A 52 -13.01 1.67 -2.93
CA TYR A 52 -12.00 2.19 -2.02
C TYR A 52 -12.56 3.34 -1.18
N THR A 53 -12.04 3.43 0.02
CA THR A 53 -12.27 4.50 0.98
C THR A 53 -10.92 4.85 1.60
N PRO A 54 -10.78 6.02 2.25
CA PRO A 54 -9.54 6.37 2.94
C PRO A 54 -9.05 5.27 3.90
N HIS A 55 -9.93 4.75 4.76
CA HIS A 55 -9.59 3.68 5.71
C HIS A 55 -9.22 2.38 5.02
N LYS A 56 -9.96 1.98 3.98
CA LYS A 56 -9.61 0.76 3.22
C LYS A 56 -8.25 0.89 2.55
N ALA A 57 -7.94 2.05 1.98
CA ALA A 57 -6.65 2.29 1.34
C ALA A 57 -5.49 2.17 2.34
N ILE A 58 -5.56 2.86 3.49
CA ILE A 58 -4.55 2.76 4.55
C ILE A 58 -4.40 1.31 5.04
N ARG A 59 -5.53 0.65 5.31
CA ARG A 59 -5.54 -0.75 5.76
C ARG A 59 -4.89 -1.66 4.72
N ARG A 60 -5.22 -1.52 3.44
CA ARG A 60 -4.65 -2.36 2.38
C ARG A 60 -3.15 -2.16 2.19
N VAL A 61 -2.66 -0.92 2.28
CA VAL A 61 -1.22 -0.66 2.29
C VAL A 61 -0.55 -1.35 3.48
N ALA A 62 -1.09 -1.18 4.69
CA ALA A 62 -0.54 -1.79 5.89
C ALA A 62 -0.56 -3.33 5.84
N ASP A 63 -1.70 -3.94 5.49
CA ASP A 63 -1.87 -5.38 5.34
C ASP A 63 -0.85 -5.92 4.33
N HIS A 64 -0.77 -5.34 3.13
CA HIS A 64 0.14 -5.80 2.08
C HIS A 64 1.62 -5.73 2.50
N MET A 65 2.01 -4.66 3.20
CA MET A 65 3.34 -4.52 3.78
C MET A 65 3.61 -5.56 4.88
N VAL A 66 2.62 -5.92 5.68
CA VAL A 66 2.77 -6.94 6.74
C VAL A 66 2.86 -8.33 6.13
N ASP A 67 2.01 -8.65 5.14
CA ASP A 67 1.95 -9.95 4.49
C ASP A 67 3.31 -10.34 3.91
N HIS A 68 3.92 -9.45 3.11
CA HIS A 68 5.23 -9.73 2.53
C HIS A 68 6.40 -9.54 3.49
N LEU A 69 6.23 -8.78 4.58
CA LEU A 69 7.25 -8.74 5.63
C LEU A 69 7.28 -10.10 6.35
N ALA A 70 6.12 -10.66 6.66
CA ALA A 70 6.01 -11.98 7.26
C ALA A 70 6.58 -13.07 6.33
N GLU A 71 6.28 -13.00 5.03
CA GLU A 71 6.89 -13.87 4.02
C GLU A 71 8.43 -13.78 4.05
N MET A 72 8.97 -12.56 4.01
CA MET A 72 10.40 -12.30 4.01
C MET A 72 11.08 -12.82 5.29
N GLU A 73 10.50 -12.55 6.46
CA GLU A 73 11.04 -13.00 7.75
C GLU A 73 11.07 -14.52 7.84
N ALA A 74 9.98 -15.21 7.47
CA ALA A 74 9.93 -16.67 7.44
C ALA A 74 11.02 -17.26 6.53
N ARG A 75 11.14 -16.72 5.32
CA ARG A 75 12.16 -17.16 4.34
C ARG A 75 13.59 -16.93 4.84
N LEU A 76 13.85 -15.83 5.56
CA LEU A 76 15.17 -15.51 6.12
C LEU A 76 15.62 -16.51 7.20
N VAL A 77 14.68 -17.07 7.96
CA VAL A 77 14.98 -18.07 9.01
C VAL A 77 14.77 -19.51 8.55
N GLY A 78 14.36 -19.72 7.30
CA GLY A 78 14.13 -21.06 6.73
C GLY A 78 12.83 -21.72 7.18
N GLU A 79 11.84 -20.94 7.61
CA GLU A 79 10.50 -21.40 7.94
C GLU A 79 9.58 -21.37 6.71
N ASP A 80 8.51 -22.18 6.75
CA ASP A 80 7.46 -22.15 5.74
C ASP A 80 6.66 -20.84 5.82
N THR A 81 6.38 -20.23 4.68
CA THR A 81 5.55 -19.02 4.60
C THR A 81 4.10 -19.33 4.94
N GLN A 82 3.46 -18.44 5.70
CA GLN A 82 2.03 -18.57 5.99
C GLN A 82 1.19 -17.90 4.90
N PRO A 83 0.23 -18.60 4.27
CA PRO A 83 -0.61 -18.03 3.22
C PRO A 83 -1.61 -17.00 3.76
N ASP A 84 -1.85 -15.92 3.00
CA ASP A 84 -2.99 -15.03 3.25
C ASP A 84 -4.30 -15.74 2.87
N HIS A 85 -5.22 -15.82 3.83
CA HIS A 85 -6.56 -16.39 3.66
C HIS A 85 -7.67 -15.33 3.70
N TRP A 86 -7.32 -14.07 3.98
CA TRP A 86 -8.28 -13.00 4.19
C TRP A 86 -8.69 -12.33 2.88
N HIS A 87 -7.82 -12.32 1.85
CA HIS A 87 -8.09 -11.72 0.54
C HIS A 87 -8.58 -10.27 0.65
N ALA A 88 -7.85 -9.49 1.45
CA ALA A 88 -8.28 -8.22 2.02
C ALA A 88 -8.81 -7.18 1.01
N SER A 89 -8.33 -7.17 -0.24
CA SER A 89 -8.77 -6.22 -1.27
C SER A 89 -10.24 -6.38 -1.67
N ALA A 90 -10.76 -7.62 -1.63
CA ALA A 90 -12.13 -7.92 -2.02
C ALA A 90 -13.16 -7.49 -0.95
N THR A 91 -12.72 -7.32 0.29
CA THR A 91 -13.60 -7.01 1.43
C THR A 91 -13.57 -5.54 1.79
N THR A 92 -14.75 -4.94 1.91
CA THR A 92 -14.96 -3.63 2.54
C THR A 92 -15.77 -3.84 3.81
N THR A 93 -15.22 -3.43 4.94
CA THR A 93 -15.80 -3.58 6.28
C THR A 93 -16.53 -2.31 6.71
N GLU A 94 -17.31 -2.36 7.79
CA GLU A 94 -17.94 -1.16 8.37
C GLU A 94 -16.89 -0.14 8.86
N ALA A 95 -15.75 -0.61 9.37
CA ALA A 95 -14.65 0.26 9.78
C ALA A 95 -14.06 1.02 8.58
N ASP A 96 -14.02 0.38 7.40
CA ASP A 96 -13.55 1.04 6.18
C ASP A 96 -14.50 2.17 5.73
N LEU A 97 -15.75 2.16 6.15
CA LEU A 97 -16.77 3.15 5.78
C LEU A 97 -16.87 4.32 6.77
N ALA A 98 -16.13 4.28 7.89
CA ALA A 98 -16.13 5.35 8.87
C ALA A 98 -15.54 6.65 8.29
N PRO A 99 -15.93 7.84 8.79
CA PRO A 99 -15.23 9.08 8.44
C PRO A 99 -13.72 8.97 8.68
N PHE A 100 -12.94 9.62 7.83
CA PHE A 100 -11.48 9.71 7.99
C PHE A 100 -11.16 11.05 8.63
N THR A 101 -10.67 11.03 9.87
CA THR A 101 -10.44 12.23 10.68
C THR A 101 -8.95 12.56 10.78
N GLU A 102 -8.63 13.73 11.34
CA GLU A 102 -7.24 14.11 11.65
C GLU A 102 -6.56 13.08 12.59
N ALA A 103 -7.31 12.46 13.51
CA ALA A 103 -6.76 11.44 14.39
C ALA A 103 -6.39 10.16 13.61
N ASP A 104 -7.18 9.81 12.60
CA ASP A 104 -6.90 8.65 11.73
C ASP A 104 -5.68 8.92 10.84
N LEU A 105 -5.53 10.16 10.35
CA LEU A 105 -4.34 10.59 9.62
C LEU A 105 -3.08 10.51 10.51
N ASP A 106 -3.15 11.01 11.75
CA ASP A 106 -2.03 10.93 12.70
C ASP A 106 -1.65 9.49 13.02
N GLU A 107 -2.65 8.61 13.20
CA GLU A 107 -2.44 7.17 13.38
C GLU A 107 -1.75 6.56 12.15
N ALA A 108 -2.26 6.84 10.95
CA ALA A 108 -1.70 6.35 9.69
C ALA A 108 -0.24 6.79 9.50
N ARG A 109 0.06 8.09 9.71
CA ARG A 109 1.44 8.63 9.68
C ARG A 109 2.32 7.89 10.67
N SER A 110 1.86 7.72 11.90
CA SER A 110 2.62 7.06 12.97
C SER A 110 2.93 5.60 12.63
N ARG A 111 1.93 4.84 12.15
CA ARG A 111 2.06 3.40 11.86
C ARG A 111 2.85 3.14 10.58
N LEU A 112 2.44 3.73 9.46
CA LEU A 112 3.06 3.44 8.16
C LEU A 112 4.51 3.91 8.10
N THR A 113 4.85 5.05 8.69
CA THR A 113 6.24 5.52 8.74
C THR A 113 7.15 4.53 9.48
N ARG A 114 6.67 3.95 10.60
CA ARG A 114 7.45 2.95 11.35
C ARG A 114 7.53 1.63 10.60
N LEU A 115 6.45 1.19 9.96
CA LEU A 115 6.45 -0.02 9.16
C LEU A 115 7.40 0.10 7.96
N ALA A 116 7.39 1.23 7.25
CA ALA A 116 8.36 1.55 6.20
C ALA A 116 9.80 1.52 6.73
N ARG A 117 10.03 2.00 7.95
CA ARG A 117 11.35 1.95 8.57
C ARG A 117 11.80 0.52 8.88
N ILE A 118 10.91 -0.35 9.35
CA ILE A 118 11.23 -1.77 9.58
C ILE A 118 11.66 -2.42 8.26
N TRP A 119 10.90 -2.19 7.20
CA TRP A 119 11.23 -2.65 5.85
C TRP A 119 12.58 -2.13 5.36
N ALA A 120 12.83 -0.81 5.46
CA ALA A 120 14.08 -0.21 5.05
C ALA A 120 15.28 -0.83 5.81
N ASN A 121 15.18 -0.92 7.15
CA ASN A 121 16.22 -1.55 7.96
C ASN A 121 16.48 -3.00 7.54
N ARG A 122 15.44 -3.74 7.15
CA ARG A 122 15.57 -5.13 6.73
C ARG A 122 16.24 -5.25 5.36
N LEU A 123 15.82 -4.44 4.39
CA LEU A 123 16.38 -4.43 3.03
C LEU A 123 17.83 -3.93 3.03
N ASP A 124 18.14 -2.88 3.80
CA ASP A 124 19.49 -2.31 3.93
C ASP A 124 20.49 -3.28 4.58
N ALA A 125 20.00 -4.22 5.38
CA ALA A 125 20.84 -5.23 6.01
C ALA A 125 21.25 -6.37 5.05
N LEU A 126 20.63 -6.47 3.88
CA LEU A 126 20.91 -7.51 2.90
C LEU A 126 21.92 -7.04 1.86
N THR A 127 22.82 -7.93 1.47
CA THR A 127 23.69 -7.68 0.31
C THR A 127 22.89 -7.72 -1.00
N PRO A 128 23.37 -7.08 -2.09
CA PRO A 128 22.74 -7.18 -3.40
C PRO A 128 22.51 -8.64 -3.84
N GLY A 129 23.49 -9.52 -3.58
CA GLY A 129 23.36 -10.93 -3.88
C GLY A 129 22.25 -11.64 -3.11
N GLN A 130 21.96 -11.24 -1.86
CA GLN A 130 20.85 -11.80 -1.07
C GLN A 130 19.49 -11.25 -1.52
N LEU A 131 19.46 -10.00 -1.99
CA LEU A 131 18.26 -9.39 -2.58
C LEU A 131 17.85 -10.10 -3.88
N ASP A 132 18.82 -10.56 -4.66
CA ASP A 132 18.59 -11.17 -5.98
C ASP A 132 18.56 -12.71 -5.94
N LYS A 133 19.16 -13.33 -4.92
CA LYS A 133 19.18 -14.79 -4.71
C LYS A 133 18.60 -15.13 -3.34
N SER A 134 17.35 -14.74 -3.15
CA SER A 134 16.66 -14.88 -1.88
C SER A 134 16.30 -16.34 -1.58
N PRO A 135 16.38 -16.78 -0.31
CA PRO A 135 16.01 -18.14 0.09
C PRO A 135 14.51 -18.42 -0.15
N GLY A 136 14.13 -19.69 -0.30
CA GLY A 136 12.74 -20.11 -0.54
C GLY A 136 12.30 -20.03 -2.00
N THR A 137 11.04 -20.35 -2.26
CA THR A 137 10.40 -20.27 -3.59
C THR A 137 9.72 -18.92 -3.80
N GLY A 138 9.43 -18.56 -5.06
CA GLY A 138 8.73 -17.34 -5.42
C GLY A 138 9.67 -16.20 -5.81
N TRP A 139 9.17 -14.96 -5.72
CA TRP A 139 9.91 -13.76 -6.09
C TRP A 139 11.13 -13.52 -5.19
N THR A 140 12.15 -12.86 -5.75
CA THR A 140 13.30 -12.39 -4.97
C THR A 140 12.89 -11.28 -4.01
N PHE A 141 13.68 -10.99 -2.98
CA PHE A 141 13.40 -9.89 -2.06
C PHE A 141 13.45 -8.53 -2.77
N ARG A 142 14.26 -8.38 -3.83
CA ARG A 142 14.19 -7.20 -4.70
C ARG A 142 12.83 -7.12 -5.40
N GLN A 143 12.38 -8.21 -6.02
CA GLN A 143 11.08 -8.23 -6.71
C GLN A 143 9.92 -7.95 -5.75
N LEU A 144 9.95 -8.50 -4.52
CA LEU A 144 8.98 -8.17 -3.48
C LEU A 144 8.98 -6.68 -3.16
N ALA A 145 10.15 -6.05 -3.00
CA ALA A 145 10.23 -4.62 -2.73
C ALA A 145 9.65 -3.75 -3.86
N PHE A 146 9.87 -4.14 -5.13
CA PHE A 146 9.28 -3.47 -6.28
C PHE A 146 7.76 -3.66 -6.33
N HIS A 147 7.27 -4.87 -6.06
CA HIS A 147 5.84 -5.13 -5.92
C HIS A 147 5.22 -4.30 -4.78
N MET A 148 5.93 -4.09 -3.68
CA MET A 148 5.46 -3.22 -2.60
C MET A 148 5.29 -1.78 -3.06
N GLY A 149 6.11 -1.30 -3.99
CA GLY A 149 5.91 0.00 -4.64
C GLY A 149 4.54 0.13 -5.32
N GLU A 150 3.99 -0.95 -5.85
CA GLU A 150 2.67 -0.98 -6.49
C GLU A 150 1.52 -0.80 -5.49
N SER A 151 1.78 -0.90 -4.17
CA SER A 151 0.79 -0.60 -3.13
C SER A 151 0.28 0.84 -3.16
N ALA A 152 1.01 1.76 -3.83
CA ALA A 152 0.54 3.11 -4.11
C ALA A 152 -0.84 3.11 -4.80
N TYR A 153 -1.12 2.08 -5.61
CA TYR A 153 -2.42 1.87 -6.27
C TYR A 153 -3.61 2.05 -5.33
N TYR A 154 -3.52 1.58 -4.08
CA TYR A 154 -4.62 1.68 -3.13
C TYR A 154 -4.93 3.13 -2.73
N ALA A 155 -3.90 3.97 -2.59
CA ALA A 155 -4.08 5.39 -2.31
C ALA A 155 -4.47 6.15 -3.57
N ASP A 156 -3.87 5.82 -4.71
CA ASP A 156 -4.20 6.42 -6.01
C ASP A 156 -5.66 6.17 -6.39
N SER A 157 -6.23 5.03 -5.99
CA SER A 157 -7.65 4.71 -6.17
C SER A 157 -8.59 5.65 -5.40
N VAL A 158 -8.15 6.26 -4.31
CA VAL A 158 -8.90 7.30 -3.58
C VAL A 158 -8.58 8.69 -4.15
N GLY A 159 -7.32 8.94 -4.49
CA GLY A 159 -6.85 10.18 -5.12
C GLY A 159 -6.68 11.35 -4.16
N ASP A 160 -6.40 12.53 -4.71
CA ASP A 160 -6.28 13.80 -3.98
C ASP A 160 -7.66 14.46 -3.83
N LEU A 161 -8.11 14.67 -2.59
CA LEU A 161 -9.42 15.26 -2.28
C LEU A 161 -9.36 16.76 -1.93
N ALA A 162 -8.18 17.39 -1.97
CA ALA A 162 -8.03 18.81 -1.62
C ALA A 162 -8.74 19.75 -2.62
N ALA A 163 -8.93 19.31 -3.88
CA ALA A 163 -9.59 20.08 -4.92
C ALA A 163 -11.12 20.07 -4.83
N ASP A 164 -11.72 18.99 -4.30
CA ASP A 164 -13.17 18.80 -4.30
C ASP A 164 -13.88 19.64 -3.23
N GLY A 165 -13.17 20.05 -2.17
CA GLY A 165 -13.69 20.98 -1.15
C GLY A 165 -13.90 22.42 -1.66
N ALA A 166 -13.24 22.84 -2.76
CA ALA A 166 -13.33 24.20 -3.27
C ALA A 166 -14.60 24.46 -4.12
N SER A 167 -15.27 23.42 -4.62
CA SER A 167 -16.47 23.57 -5.46
C SER A 167 -17.76 23.83 -4.67
N ALA A 168 -17.76 23.68 -3.34
CA ALA A 168 -18.96 23.78 -2.51
C ALA A 168 -19.29 25.20 -2.00
N SER A 169 -18.47 26.22 -2.31
CA SER A 169 -18.72 27.62 -1.91
C SER A 169 -18.84 28.55 -3.11
N ARG A 170 -19.96 28.47 -3.83
CA ARG A 170 -20.43 29.57 -4.67
C ARG A 170 -21.86 29.92 -4.24
N PRO A 171 -22.09 31.00 -3.49
CA PRO A 171 -23.45 31.42 -3.19
C PRO A 171 -24.13 31.91 -4.47
N ASP A 172 -25.34 31.39 -4.69
CA ASP A 172 -26.25 31.75 -5.76
C ASP A 172 -26.45 33.28 -5.79
N ARG A 173 -25.99 33.92 -6.86
CA ARG A 173 -26.28 35.34 -7.10
C ARG A 173 -27.70 35.42 -7.64
N THR A 174 -28.64 35.71 -6.75
CA THR A 174 -29.97 36.17 -7.11
C THR A 174 -29.85 37.42 -7.99
N PRO A 175 -30.52 37.49 -9.16
CA PRO A 175 -30.56 38.72 -9.94
C PRO A 175 -31.55 39.69 -9.30
N LYS A 176 -31.13 40.94 -9.11
CA LYS A 176 -32.02 42.06 -8.75
C LYS A 176 -32.77 42.57 -10.00
N PRO A 177 -33.96 43.18 -9.83
CA PRO A 177 -34.92 43.45 -10.90
C PRO A 177 -34.46 44.48 -11.91
#